data_AF-A0A9D4EL68-F1
#
_entry.id   AF-A0A9D4EL68-F1
#
_cell.length_a   1.000
_cell.length_b   1.000
_cell.length_c   1.000
_cell.angle_alpha   90.00
_cell.angle_beta   90.00
_cell.angle_gamma   90.00
#
_symmetry.space_group_name_H-M   'P 1'
#
loop_
_entity.id
_entity.type
_entity.pdbx_description
1 polymer ?
#
loop_
_entity_poly.entity_id
_entity_poly.type
_entity_poly.pdbx_seq_one_letter_code
_entity_poly.pdbx_strand_id
1 'polypeptide(L)' 'MVSTLSFSYYDKMIDKPELRSRQDLNVVIICANGEKIPYLGYIEVLVKIPFSQNIEIAAPILIVPRQSTMTKYLQ' A
#
# COMPACT_ATOMS: atom_id res chain seq x y z
N MET A 1 -9.54 5.72 4.14
CA MET A 1 -8.37 4.97 4.65
C MET A 1 -7.78 4.20 3.49
N VAL A 2 -6.45 4.17 3.34
CA VAL A 2 -5.78 3.49 2.22
C VAL A 2 -4.80 2.46 2.75
N SER A 3 -4.76 1.29 2.10
CA SER A 3 -3.82 0.23 2.43
C SER A 3 -2.49 0.48 1.72
N THR A 4 -1.38 0.34 2.47
CA THR A 4 -0.03 0.54 1.95
C THR A 4 0.84 -0.67 2.26
N LEU A 5 1.84 -0.90 1.41
CA LEU A 5 2.86 -1.92 1.61
C LEU A 5 4.24 -1.31 1.36
N SER A 6 5.20 -1.61 2.24
CA SER A 6 6.56 -1.13 2.06
C SER A 6 7.20 -1.77 0.82
N PHE A 7 7.94 -0.97 0.05
CA PHE A 7 8.69 -1.46 -1.11
C PHE A 7 9.66 -2.58 -0.74
N SER A 8 10.29 -2.51 0.45
CA SER A 8 11.23 -3.56 0.88
C SER A 8 10.57 -4.92 1.16
N TYR A 9 9.27 -4.94 1.44
CA TYR A 9 8.53 -6.19 1.56
C TYR A 9 8.04 -6.66 0.19
N TYR A 10 7.47 -5.74 -0.60
CA TYR A 10 7.07 -6.01 -1.98
C TYR A 10 8.20 -6.63 -2.80
N ASP A 11 9.41 -6.06 -2.72
CA ASP A 11 10.56 -6.52 -3.52
C ASP A 11 11.02 -7.95 -3.18
N LYS A 12 10.70 -8.43 -1.97
CA LYS A 12 11.05 -9.76 -1.48
C LYS A 12 9.94 -10.81 -1.70
N MET A 13 8.82 -10.43 -2.32
CA MET A 13 7.74 -11.39 -2.61
C MET A 13 8.19 -12.42 -3.64
N ILE A 14 7.89 -13.69 -3.37
CA ILE A 14 8.19 -14.81 -4.28
C ILE A 14 7.29 -14.73 -5.51
N ASP A 15 5.98 -14.52 -5.31
CA ASP A 15 5.00 -14.31 -6.38
C ASP A 15 4.60 -12.83 -6.39
N LYS A 16 5.51 -12.01 -6.92
CA LYS A 16 5.42 -10.54 -6.84
C LYS A 16 4.42 -10.00 -7.89
N PRO A 17 3.31 -9.37 -7.48
CA PRO A 17 2.37 -8.78 -8.42
C PRO A 17 2.99 -7.64 -9.23
N GLU A 18 2.47 -7.37 -10.41
CA GLU A 18 2.92 -6.26 -11.25
C GLU A 18 2.73 -4.90 -10.55
N LEU A 19 3.79 -4.09 -10.52
CA LEU A 19 3.71 -2.72 -10.03
C LEU A 19 3.14 -1.81 -11.13
N ARG A 20 1.92 -1.33 -10.93
CA ARG A 20 1.24 -0.42 -11.85
C ARG A 20 1.54 1.04 -11.56
N SER A 21 1.34 1.88 -12.57
CA SER A 21 1.73 3.29 -12.53
C SER A 21 0.84 4.07 -11.57
N ARG A 22 1.45 4.96 -10.79
CA ARG A 22 0.71 5.93 -9.97
C ARG A 22 -0.21 6.85 -10.78
N GLN A 23 0.09 7.05 -12.05
CA GLN A 23 -0.69 7.93 -12.93
C GLN A 23 -2.08 7.34 -13.21
N ASP A 24 -2.23 6.02 -13.13
CA ASP A 24 -3.48 5.33 -13.43
C ASP A 24 -4.56 5.62 -12.38
N LEU A 25 -4.16 5.89 -11.13
CA LEU A 25 -5.09 6.24 -10.06
C LEU A 25 -5.39 7.74 -9.98
N ASN A 26 -4.46 8.60 -10.45
CA ASN A 26 -4.55 10.06 -10.37
C ASN A 26 -4.98 10.59 -8.98
N VAL A 27 -4.46 9.97 -7.90
CA VAL A 27 -4.77 10.34 -6.51
C VAL A 27 -3.57 10.90 -5.76
N VAL A 28 -3.85 11.85 -4.87
CA VAL A 28 -2.91 12.35 -3.87
C VAL A 28 -3.31 11.79 -2.52
N ILE A 29 -2.38 11.14 -1.83
CA ILE A 29 -2.61 10.56 -0.51
C ILE A 29 -2.08 11.51 0.56
N ILE A 30 -2.94 11.85 1.51
CA ILE A 30 -2.65 12.77 2.60
C ILE A 30 -2.84 12.03 3.92
N CYS A 31 -1.84 12.07 4.78
CA CYS A 31 -1.88 11.56 6.14
C CYS A 31 -2.83 12.40 7.02
N ALA A 32 -3.21 11.85 8.18
CA ALA A 32 -3.99 12.59 9.17
C ALA A 32 -3.29 13.88 9.66
N ASN A 33 -1.97 13.95 9.61
CA ASN A 33 -1.17 15.13 9.96
C ASN A 33 -1.04 16.15 8.80
N GLY A 34 -1.71 15.93 7.67
CA GLY A 34 -1.67 16.81 6.49
C GLY A 34 -0.47 16.58 5.57
N GLU A 35 0.48 15.69 5.91
CA GLU A 35 1.63 15.39 5.05
C GLU A 35 1.23 14.50 3.88
N LYS A 36 1.85 14.74 2.72
CA LYS A 36 1.66 13.89 1.54
C LYS A 36 2.49 12.62 1.66
N ILE A 37 1.87 11.47 1.41
CA ILE A 37 2.58 10.19 1.38
C ILE A 37 3.08 9.94 -0.05
N PRO A 38 4.40 9.88 -0.28
CA PRO A 38 4.93 9.44 -1.55
C PRO A 38 4.67 7.95 -1.75
N TYR A 39 4.25 7.57 -2.96
CA TYR A 39 4.12 6.18 -3.37
C TYR A 39 4.71 5.99 -4.77
N LEU A 40 5.24 4.79 -5.00
CA LEU A 40 5.93 4.40 -6.24
C LEU A 40 4.93 3.95 -7.31
N GLY A 41 3.83 3.34 -6.87
CA GLY A 41 2.80 2.76 -7.70
C GLY A 41 1.82 1.98 -6.84
N TYR A 42 1.06 1.10 -7.45
CA TYR A 42 0.14 0.23 -6.73
C TYR A 42 0.17 -1.18 -7.29
N ILE A 43 -0.29 -2.13 -6.48
CA ILE A 43 -0.53 -3.51 -6.89
C ILE A 43 -2.01 -3.81 -6.71
N GLU A 44 -2.57 -4.64 -7.58
CA GLU A 44 -3.92 -5.20 -7.41
C GLU A 44 -3.80 -6.58 -6.76
N VAL A 45 -4.44 -6.75 -5.62
CA VAL A 45 -4.43 -8.02 -4.89
C VAL A 45 -5.80 -8.38 -4.36
N LEU A 46 -6.03 -9.67 -4.17
CA LEU A 46 -7.14 -10.20 -3.40
C LEU A 46 -6.72 -10.28 -1.93
N VAL A 47 -7.38 -9.50 -1.08
CA VAL A 47 -7.15 -9.52 0.37
C VAL A 47 -8.19 -10.44 1.00
N LYS A 48 -7.73 -11.51 1.64
CA LYS A 48 -8.56 -12.40 2.43
C LYS A 48 -8.65 -11.91 3.87
N ILE A 49 -9.86 -11.68 4.37
CA ILE A 49 -10.08 -11.24 5.75
C ILE A 49 -10.23 -12.48 6.66
N PRO A 50 -9.28 -12.73 7.59
CA PRO A 50 -9.23 -13.99 8.33
C PRO A 50 -10.46 -14.33 9.17
N PHE A 51 -11.24 -13.33 9.60
CA PHE A 51 -12.38 -13.49 10.51
C PHE A 51 -13.75 -13.29 9.84
N SER A 52 -13.76 -13.10 8.54
CA SER A 52 -14.98 -12.80 7.78
C SER A 52 -15.20 -13.90 6.76
N GLN A 53 -15.87 -14.99 7.16
CA GLN A 53 -16.49 -16.04 6.31
C GLN A 53 -15.92 -16.23 4.87
N ASN A 54 -14.59 -16.29 4.70
CA ASN A 54 -13.90 -16.32 3.40
C ASN A 54 -14.27 -15.20 2.40
N ILE A 55 -14.50 -13.96 2.87
CA ILE A 55 -14.64 -12.82 1.98
C ILE A 55 -13.25 -12.42 1.47
N GLU A 56 -13.13 -12.38 0.15
CA GLU A 56 -11.99 -11.83 -0.58
C GLU A 56 -12.37 -10.49 -1.19
N ILE A 57 -11.52 -9.51 -1.00
CA ILE A 57 -11.72 -8.16 -1.52
C ILE A 57 -10.61 -7.85 -2.50
N ALA A 58 -10.97 -7.58 -3.75
CA ALA A 58 -10.06 -6.98 -4.71
C ALA A 58 -9.79 -5.53 -4.30
N ALA A 59 -8.56 -5.22 -3.92
CA ALA A 59 -8.19 -3.90 -3.45
C ALA A 59 -6.82 -3.48 -4.01
N PRO A 60 -6.67 -2.20 -4.42
CA PRO A 60 -5.36 -1.66 -4.72
C PRO A 60 -4.59 -1.44 -3.40
N ILE A 61 -3.33 -1.87 -3.38
CA ILE A 61 -2.40 -1.58 -2.29
C ILE A 61 -1.28 -0.69 -2.82
N LEU A 62 -1.09 0.46 -2.18
CA LEU A 62 -0.05 1.40 -2.60
C LEU A 62 1.32 0.93 -2.13
N ILE A 63 2.30 0.94 -3.03
CA ILE A 63 3.68 0.61 -2.69
C ILE A 63 4.42 1.87 -2.30
N VAL A 64 4.84 1.94 -1.04
CA VAL A 64 5.48 3.13 -0.47
C VAL A 64 6.97 2.89 -0.21
N PRO A 65 7.85 3.90 -0.35
CA PRO A 65 9.27 3.76 -0.05
C PRO A 65 9.52 3.30 1.39
N ARG A 66 10.61 2.57 1.64
CA ARG A 66 10.96 2.08 3.00
C ARG A 66 11.01 3.18 4.07
N GLN A 67 11.30 4.42 3.67
CA GLN A 67 11.46 5.57 4.57
C GLN A 67 10.18 6.40 4.76
N SER A 68 9.05 6.05 4.13
CA SER A 68 7.84 6.87 4.23
C SER A 68 7.02 6.63 5.51
N THR A 69 7.45 5.73 6.39
CA THR A 69 6.70 5.42 7.61
C THR A 69 7.28 6.15 8.81
N MET A 70 6.64 7.25 9.19
CA MET A 70 6.11 7.49 10.53
C MET A 70 6.93 7.02 11.76
N THR A 71 8.26 7.17 11.77
CA THR A 71 9.09 6.92 12.97
C THR A 71 8.98 8.03 14.03
N LYS A 72 7.88 8.80 14.07
CA LYS A 72 7.65 9.83 15.10
C LYS A 72 6.55 9.50 16.10
N TYR A 73 5.85 8.37 15.96
CA TYR A 73 4.70 8.04 16.82
C TYR A 73 4.82 6.67 17.53
N LEU A 74 6.04 6.11 17.62
CA LEU A 74 6.35 4.94 18.45
C LEU A 74 7.42 5.27 19.51
N GLN A 75 7.35 6.48 20.10
CA GLN A 75 8.02 6.81 21.36
C GLN A 75 7.00 6.81 22.49
#